data_AF-A0A0E9Y167-F1
#
_entry.id   AF-A0A0E9Y167-F1
#
_cell.length_a   1.000
_cell.length_b   1.000
_cell.length_c   1.000
_cell.angle_alpha   90.00
_cell.angle_beta   90.00
_cell.angle_gamma   90.00
#
_symmetry.space_group_name_H-M   'P 1'
#
loop_
_entity.id
_entity.type
_entity.pdbx_description
1 polymer ?
#
loop_
_entity_poly.entity_id
_entity_poly.type
_entity_poly.pdbx_seq_one_letter_code
_entity_poly.pdbx_strand_id
1 'polypeptide(L)'
;MWSTPFEPAATSKAPFFNAGAHSVEVDTMHAQLQAGYAEDEETNSDVVDIPYAGLDYSMTIVLPKQRTGAEALRRSLTWPVFQRLLSKLSNTVVDVALPKFKLEGEYLLKAPLSELGASKAFDEEHADFSGITGNRDLVIYDVVHK
;
A
#
# COMPACT_ATOMS: atom_id res chain seq x y z
N MET A 1 -13.86 -6.18 -6.89
CA MET A 1 -14.52 -5.12 -7.67
C MET A 1 -14.79 -3.95 -6.73
N TRP A 2 -14.72 -2.70 -7.19
CA TRP A 2 -15.11 -1.55 -6.37
C TRP A 2 -16.59 -1.62 -5.96
N SER A 3 -16.96 -1.06 -4.80
CA SER A 3 -18.37 -0.94 -4.41
C SER A 3 -19.12 -0.05 -5.40
N THR A 4 -18.51 1.08 -5.75
CA THR A 4 -18.90 1.95 -6.87
C THR A 4 -17.83 1.86 -7.96
N PRO A 5 -18.06 1.14 -9.06
CA PRO A 5 -17.09 1.02 -10.16
C PRO A 5 -16.80 2.34 -10.86
N PHE A 6 -15.56 2.48 -11.33
CA PHE A 6 -15.21 3.55 -12.27
C PHE A 6 -15.70 3.17 -13.67
N GLU A 7 -16.44 4.08 -14.31
CA GLU A 7 -16.90 3.89 -15.68
C GLU A 7 -15.71 3.88 -16.65
N PRO A 8 -15.50 2.82 -17.46
CA PRO A 8 -14.36 2.76 -18.38
C PRO A 8 -14.32 3.92 -19.36
N ALA A 9 -15.48 4.44 -19.77
CA ALA A 9 -15.59 5.60 -20.67
C ALA A 9 -15.14 6.92 -20.03
N ALA A 10 -15.09 6.99 -18.69
CA ALA A 10 -14.57 8.14 -17.95
C ALA A 10 -13.05 8.03 -17.68
N THR A 11 -12.36 7.04 -18.25
CA THR A 11 -10.90 6.94 -18.19
C THR A 11 -10.26 7.78 -19.29
N SER A 12 -9.32 8.65 -18.92
CA SER A 12 -8.59 9.50 -19.87
C SER A 12 -7.10 9.60 -19.52
N LYS A 13 -6.28 9.98 -20.49
CA LYS A 13 -4.85 10.27 -20.24
C LYS A 13 -4.71 11.51 -19.34
N ALA A 14 -3.90 11.39 -18.30
CA ALA A 14 -3.53 12.51 -17.45
C ALA A 14 -2.06 12.36 -16.97
N PRO A 15 -1.40 13.49 -16.64
CA PRO A 15 -0.01 13.46 -16.18
C PRO A 15 0.11 12.90 -14.76
N PHE A 16 1.00 11.93 -14.57
CA PHE A 16 1.46 11.46 -13.27
C PHE A 16 2.90 11.91 -13.03
N PHE A 17 3.14 12.62 -11.92
CA PHE A 17 4.42 13.28 -11.63
C PHE A 17 5.34 12.40 -10.76
N ASN A 18 6.33 11.76 -11.38
CA ASN A 18 7.36 11.00 -10.67
C ASN A 18 8.29 11.95 -9.91
N ALA A 19 8.39 11.74 -8.60
CA ALA A 19 9.12 12.59 -7.67
C ALA A 19 8.78 14.10 -7.79
N GLY A 20 7.58 14.42 -8.30
CA GLY A 20 7.10 15.80 -8.49
C GLY A 20 7.71 16.58 -9.66
N ALA A 21 8.66 16.01 -10.42
CA ALA A 21 9.39 16.72 -11.48
C ALA A 21 9.05 16.23 -12.89
N HIS A 22 9.12 14.91 -13.11
CA HIS A 22 8.94 14.32 -14.44
C HIS A 22 7.55 13.72 -14.56
N SER A 23 6.74 14.20 -15.50
CA SER A 23 5.42 13.64 -15.76
C SER A 23 5.47 12.53 -16.82
N VAL A 24 4.66 11.50 -16.61
CA VAL A 24 4.31 10.50 -17.61
C VAL A 24 2.79 10.48 -17.79
N GLU A 25 2.32 10.38 -19.03
CA GLU A 25 0.88 10.26 -19.30
C GLU A 25 0.40 8.84 -18.98
N VAL A 26 -0.58 8.73 -18.09
CA VAL A 26 -1.15 7.43 -17.66
C VAL A 26 -2.66 7.43 -17.86
N ASP A 27 -3.23 6.24 -18.05
CA ASP A 27 -4.68 6.09 -18.02
C ASP A 27 -5.17 6.36 -16.59
N THR A 28 -5.98 7.39 -16.42
CA THR A 28 -6.50 7.83 -15.13
C THR A 28 -8.01 7.67 -15.12
N MET A 29 -8.51 6.94 -14.13
CA MET A 29 -9.93 6.71 -13.92
C MET A 29 -10.52 7.91 -13.16
N HIS A 30 -11.70 8.36 -13.55
CA HIS A 30 -12.39 9.47 -12.91
C HIS A 30 -13.78 9.05 -12.43
N ALA A 31 -14.13 9.41 -11.20
CA ALA A 31 -15.47 9.19 -10.65
C ALA A 31 -15.77 10.17 -9.52
N GLN A 32 -17.05 10.51 -9.36
CA GLN A 32 -17.57 11.10 -8.14
C GLN A 32 -18.24 10.00 -7.32
N LEU A 33 -17.79 9.76 -6.09
CA LEU A 33 -18.28 8.65 -5.27
C LEU A 33 -18.36 9.03 -3.79
N GLN A 34 -19.18 8.30 -3.02
CA GLN A 34 -19.14 8.36 -1.56
C GLN A 34 -17.99 7.50 -1.04
N ALA A 35 -17.11 8.10 -0.26
CA ALA A 35 -15.97 7.45 0.38
C ALA A 35 -15.70 8.04 1.76
N GLY A 36 -14.93 7.31 2.57
CA GLY A 36 -14.31 7.92 3.74
C GLY A 36 -13.30 8.96 3.28
N TYR A 37 -13.38 10.18 3.79
CA TYR A 37 -12.43 11.25 3.48
C TYR A 37 -12.03 12.01 4.74
N ALA A 38 -10.76 12.43 4.78
CA ALA A 38 -10.23 13.34 5.77
C ALA A 38 -9.04 14.12 5.20
N GLU A 39 -8.87 15.33 5.69
CA GLU A 39 -7.61 16.08 5.54
C GLU A 39 -6.80 15.95 6.82
N ASP A 40 -5.49 15.80 6.70
CA ASP A 40 -4.58 15.77 7.83
C ASP A 40 -3.48 16.82 7.69
N GLU A 41 -3.49 17.80 8.59
CA GLU A 41 -2.48 18.86 8.63
C GLU A 41 -1.12 18.35 9.12
N GLU A 42 -1.11 17.35 10.01
CA GLU A 42 0.12 16.82 10.63
C GLU A 42 0.99 16.06 9.62
N THR A 43 0.38 15.23 8.77
CA THR A 43 1.08 14.59 7.63
C THR A 43 1.01 15.41 6.35
N ASN A 44 0.32 16.56 6.36
CA ASN A 44 0.07 17.42 5.20
C ASN A 44 -0.43 16.62 3.98
N SER A 45 -1.50 15.85 4.20
CA SER A 45 -2.05 14.91 3.22
C SER A 45 -3.57 14.84 3.27
N ASP A 46 -4.16 14.45 2.15
CA ASP A 46 -5.55 14.01 2.07
C ASP A 46 -5.59 12.48 2.19
N VAL A 47 -6.65 11.95 2.79
CA VAL A 47 -6.87 10.51 2.96
C VAL A 47 -8.22 10.17 2.39
N VAL A 48 -8.26 9.19 1.50
CA VAL A 48 -9.52 8.63 0.96
C VAL A 48 -9.56 7.13 1.18
N ASP A 49 -10.70 6.60 1.60
CA ASP A 49 -10.94 5.17 1.79
C ASP A 49 -12.09 4.71 0.90
N ILE A 50 -11.75 3.94 -0.13
CA ILE A 50 -12.66 3.55 -1.21
C ILE A 50 -13.05 2.07 -1.01
N PRO A 51 -14.33 1.76 -0.70
CA PRO A 51 -14.74 0.39 -0.42
C PRO A 51 -14.80 -0.48 -1.68
N TYR A 52 -14.47 -1.76 -1.51
CA TYR A 52 -14.77 -2.80 -2.48
C TYR A 52 -16.21 -3.31 -2.31
N ALA A 53 -16.72 -3.99 -3.34
CA ALA A 53 -18.00 -4.67 -3.30
C ALA A 53 -18.04 -5.66 -2.13
N GLY A 54 -19.16 -5.69 -1.41
CA GLY A 54 -19.32 -6.46 -0.16
C GLY A 54 -18.95 -5.69 1.09
N LEU A 55 -18.20 -4.58 0.98
CA LEU A 55 -17.84 -3.66 2.08
C LEU A 55 -16.91 -4.27 3.17
N ASP A 56 -16.43 -5.50 3.00
CA ASP A 56 -15.48 -6.14 3.92
C ASP A 56 -14.05 -5.59 3.79
N TYR A 57 -13.74 -4.98 2.65
CA TYR A 57 -12.42 -4.46 2.32
C TYR A 57 -12.53 -3.08 1.66
N SER A 58 -11.48 -2.27 1.83
CA SER A 58 -11.32 -0.98 1.16
C SER A 58 -9.88 -0.77 0.69
N MET A 59 -9.69 0.19 -0.21
CA MET A 59 -8.38 0.75 -0.50
C MET A 59 -8.28 2.13 0.14
N THR A 60 -7.38 2.27 1.12
CA THR A 60 -7.02 3.58 1.69
C THR A 60 -5.84 4.17 0.91
N ILE A 61 -5.99 5.42 0.47
CA ILE A 61 -4.94 6.17 -0.23
C ILE A 61 -4.63 7.41 0.61
N VAL A 62 -3.35 7.59 0.95
CA VAL A 62 -2.84 8.78 1.62
C VAL A 62 -2.06 9.60 0.59
N LEU A 63 -2.62 10.74 0.19
CA LEU A 63 -2.10 11.60 -0.87
C LEU A 63 -1.47 12.86 -0.26
N PRO A 64 -0.15 13.06 -0.36
CA PRO A 64 0.47 14.30 0.14
C PRO A 64 -0.04 15.51 -0.66
N LYS A 65 -0.34 16.62 0.03
CA LYS A 65 -0.80 17.87 -0.60
C LYS A 65 0.27 18.50 -1.52
N GLN A 66 1.53 18.15 -1.28
CA GLN A 66 2.68 18.57 -2.10
C GLN A 66 3.08 17.43 -3.05
N ARG A 67 3.30 17.75 -4.34
CA ARG A 67 3.69 16.76 -5.37
C ARG A 67 5.00 16.02 -5.05
N THR A 68 5.89 16.63 -4.29
CA THR A 68 7.18 16.06 -3.86
C THR A 68 7.11 15.42 -2.46
N GLY A 69 5.94 15.41 -1.82
CA GLY A 69 5.77 15.04 -0.41
C GLY A 69 5.77 13.54 -0.11
N ALA A 70 5.77 12.68 -1.12
CA ALA A 70 5.62 11.23 -0.94
C ALA A 70 6.73 10.60 -0.07
N GLU A 71 8.00 11.02 -0.24
CA GLU A 71 9.11 10.51 0.57
C GLU A 71 9.04 10.96 2.03
N ALA A 72 8.62 12.21 2.28
CA ALA A 72 8.42 12.71 3.64
C ALA A 72 7.27 11.96 4.33
N LEU A 73 6.15 11.79 3.62
CA LEU A 73 5.00 11.02 4.09
C LEU A 73 5.39 9.57 4.41
N ARG A 74 6.12 8.89 3.51
CA ARG A 74 6.57 7.52 3.72
C ARG A 74 7.39 7.35 5.01
N ARG A 75 8.22 8.34 5.36
CA ARG A 75 9.04 8.30 6.58
C ARG A 75 8.24 8.55 7.86
N SER A 76 7.16 9.33 7.79
CA SER A 76 6.31 9.63 8.94
C SER A 76 5.15 8.65 9.11
N LEU A 77 4.79 7.91 8.06
CA LEU A 77 3.66 6.97 8.05
C LEU A 77 3.98 5.68 8.82
N THR A 78 3.88 5.78 10.14
CA THR A 78 3.93 4.65 11.06
C THR A 78 2.54 4.05 11.25
N TRP A 79 2.45 2.84 11.84
CA TRP A 79 1.16 2.22 12.15
C TRP A 79 0.25 3.10 13.03
N PRO A 80 0.72 3.71 14.15
CA PRO A 80 -0.10 4.62 14.94
C PRO A 80 -0.59 5.84 14.15
N VAL A 81 0.27 6.41 13.28
CA VAL A 81 -0.11 7.53 12.42
C VAL A 81 -1.20 7.11 11.44
N PHE A 82 -1.06 5.93 10.82
CA PHE A 82 -2.06 5.41 9.89
C PHE A 82 -3.41 5.14 10.58
N GLN A 83 -3.42 4.54 11.78
CA GLN A 83 -4.66 4.35 12.55
C GLN A 83 -5.33 5.68 12.90
N ARG A 84 -4.54 6.70 13.28
CA ARG A 84 -5.05 8.05 13.53
C ARG A 84 -5.68 8.66 12.27
N LEU A 85 -5.05 8.51 11.10
CA LEU A 85 -5.62 8.95 9.83
C LEU A 85 -6.98 8.28 9.55
N LEU A 86 -7.08 6.97 9.74
CA LEU A 86 -8.33 6.22 9.56
C LEU A 86 -9.44 6.70 10.52
N SER A 87 -9.09 7.04 11.76
CA SER A 87 -10.07 7.52 12.74
C SER A 87 -10.71 8.87 12.40
N LYS A 88 -10.11 9.64 11.48
CA LYS A 88 -10.61 10.94 11.03
C LYS A 88 -11.57 10.86 9.85
N LEU A 89 -11.68 9.69 9.20
CA LEU A 89 -12.48 9.53 8.00
C LEU A 89 -13.96 9.79 8.28
N SER A 90 -14.58 10.55 7.39
CA SER A 90 -16.02 10.80 7.39
C SER A 90 -16.60 10.56 6.00
N ASN A 91 -17.82 10.01 5.93
CA ASN A 91 -18.45 9.70 4.64
C ASN A 91 -18.74 11.00 3.87
N THR A 92 -18.08 11.18 2.74
CA THR A 92 -18.09 12.41 1.95
C THR A 92 -18.22 12.06 0.46
N VAL A 93 -18.89 12.91 -0.32
CA VAL A 93 -18.86 12.82 -1.78
C VAL A 93 -17.54 13.42 -2.27
N VAL A 94 -16.70 12.61 -2.91
CA VAL A 94 -15.35 12.99 -3.35
C VAL A 94 -15.21 12.78 -4.85
N ASP A 95 -14.61 13.75 -5.54
CA ASP A 95 -14.15 13.60 -6.91
C ASP A 95 -12.78 12.92 -6.92
N VAL A 96 -12.71 11.69 -7.42
CA VAL A 96 -11.50 10.87 -7.42
C VAL A 96 -10.93 10.78 -8.83
N ALA A 97 -9.64 11.09 -8.95
CA ALA A 97 -8.81 10.79 -10.12
C ALA A 97 -7.73 9.78 -9.71
N LEU A 98 -7.85 8.54 -10.17
CA LEU A 98 -6.98 7.43 -9.76
C LEU A 98 -6.29 6.82 -10.99
N PRO A 99 -4.95 6.88 -11.08
CA PRO A 99 -4.22 6.16 -12.12
C PRO A 99 -4.60 4.68 -12.14
N LYS A 100 -4.84 4.13 -13.33
CA LYS A 100 -5.03 2.70 -13.53
C LYS A 100 -3.66 2.05 -13.60
N PHE A 101 -3.32 1.23 -12.61
CA PHE A 101 -2.02 0.58 -12.53
C PHE A 101 -2.13 -0.89 -12.17
N LYS A 102 -1.06 -1.63 -12.45
CA LYS A 102 -0.82 -2.97 -11.94
C LYS A 102 0.55 -2.97 -11.28
N LEU A 103 0.62 -3.43 -10.04
CA LEU A 103 1.89 -3.65 -9.35
C LEU A 103 2.18 -5.13 -9.39
N GLU A 104 3.39 -5.48 -9.82
CA GLU A 104 3.96 -6.82 -9.72
C GLU A 104 5.30 -6.65 -9.01
N GLY A 105 5.55 -7.47 -8.00
CA GLY A 105 6.77 -7.39 -7.20
C GLY A 105 7.24 -8.78 -6.81
N GLU A 106 8.53 -8.92 -6.58
CA GLU A 106 9.10 -10.08 -5.92
C GLU A 106 10.01 -9.56 -4.80
N TYR A 107 9.78 -10.02 -3.58
CA TYR A 107 10.48 -9.58 -2.39
C TYR A 107 11.15 -10.77 -1.73
N LEU A 108 12.49 -10.69 -1.60
CA LEU A 108 13.28 -11.64 -0.83
C LEU A 108 13.20 -11.27 0.65
N LEU A 109 12.54 -12.11 1.43
CA LEU A 109 12.20 -11.83 2.83
C LEU A 109 13.22 -12.37 3.83
N LYS A 110 14.23 -13.13 3.39
CA LYS A 110 15.28 -13.64 4.28
C LYS A 110 15.91 -12.54 5.15
N ALA A 111 16.37 -11.46 4.52
CA ALA A 111 16.99 -10.33 5.22
C ALA A 111 16.02 -9.63 6.21
N PRO A 112 14.84 -9.12 5.79
CA PRO A 112 13.95 -8.44 6.73
C PRO A 112 13.43 -9.36 7.84
N LEU A 113 13.16 -10.64 7.57
CA LEU A 113 12.77 -11.58 8.62
C LEU A 113 13.91 -11.85 9.61
N SER A 114 15.15 -11.88 9.13
CA SER A 114 16.33 -12.00 10.01
C SER A 114 16.48 -10.77 10.92
N GLU A 115 16.30 -9.57 10.39
CA GLU A 115 16.30 -8.31 11.16
C GLU A 115 15.18 -8.26 12.20
N LEU A 116 14.04 -8.90 11.90
CA LEU A 116 12.91 -9.06 12.83
C LEU A 116 13.11 -10.19 13.86
N GLY A 117 14.26 -10.88 13.85
CA GLY A 117 14.63 -11.88 14.86
C GLY A 117 14.49 -13.34 14.42
N ALA A 118 14.09 -13.61 13.17
CA ALA A 118 13.96 -14.97 12.65
C ALA A 118 15.26 -15.54 12.05
N SER A 119 16.44 -14.98 12.37
CA SER A 119 17.72 -15.33 11.75
C SER A 119 18.07 -16.83 11.86
N LYS A 120 17.76 -17.46 13.00
CA LYS A 120 18.00 -18.90 13.25
C LYS A 120 17.37 -19.81 12.20
N ALA A 121 16.25 -19.40 11.60
CA ALA A 121 15.57 -20.18 10.57
C ALA A 121 16.40 -20.34 9.29
N PHE A 122 17.37 -19.43 9.07
CA PHE A 122 18.18 -19.36 7.86
C PHE A 122 19.65 -19.75 8.07
N ASP A 123 19.98 -20.23 9.26
CA ASP A 123 21.33 -20.59 9.70
C ASP A 123 21.49 -22.11 9.69
N GLU A 124 22.44 -22.63 8.92
CA GLU A 124 22.63 -24.09 8.74
C GLU A 124 23.06 -24.81 10.03
N GLU A 125 23.77 -24.13 10.93
CA GLU A 125 24.26 -24.72 12.18
C GLU A 125 23.20 -24.69 13.28
N HIS A 126 22.35 -23.67 13.25
CA HIS A 126 21.40 -23.38 14.33
C HIS A 126 19.95 -23.70 13.98
N ALA A 127 19.57 -23.84 12.72
CA ALA A 127 18.18 -24.15 12.33
C ALA A 127 17.71 -25.46 12.99
N ASP A 128 16.46 -25.46 13.49
CA ASP A 128 15.83 -26.66 14.03
C ASP A 128 14.40 -26.78 13.53
N PHE A 129 14.25 -27.47 12.40
CA PHE A 129 12.96 -27.85 11.83
C PHE A 129 12.67 -29.34 12.00
N SER A 130 13.21 -29.98 13.04
CA SER A 130 12.99 -31.40 13.34
C SER A 130 11.52 -31.76 13.56
N GLY A 131 10.66 -30.79 13.90
CA GLY A 131 9.20 -30.98 13.92
C GLY A 131 8.57 -31.32 12.57
N ILE A 132 9.27 -31.10 11.44
CA ILE A 132 8.79 -31.42 10.09
C ILE A 132 9.29 -32.79 9.64
N THR A 133 10.59 -33.07 9.80
CA THR A 133 11.24 -34.24 9.20
C THR A 133 11.81 -35.24 10.21
N GLY A 134 11.87 -34.89 11.50
CA GLY A 134 12.54 -35.67 12.54
C GLY A 134 14.06 -35.45 12.64
N ASN A 135 14.67 -34.76 11.67
CA ASN A 135 16.12 -34.49 11.62
C ASN A 135 16.41 -32.98 11.68
N ARG A 136 17.66 -32.60 11.96
CA ARG A 136 18.11 -31.20 12.06
C ARG A 136 18.84 -30.67 10.82
N ASP A 137 18.77 -31.39 9.71
CA ASP A 137 19.49 -31.03 8.49
C ASP A 137 18.69 -30.09 7.56
N LEU A 138 17.51 -29.65 8.01
CA LEU A 138 16.63 -28.76 7.26
C LEU A 138 16.90 -27.31 7.66
N VAL A 139 17.00 -26.42 6.68
CA VAL A 139 17.19 -24.97 6.83
C VAL A 139 16.30 -24.24 5.81
N ILE A 140 15.86 -23.03 6.14
CA ILE A 140 15.21 -22.16 5.15
C ILE A 140 16.30 -21.45 4.35
N TYR A 141 16.38 -21.74 3.06
CA TYR A 141 17.32 -21.05 2.17
C TYR A 141 16.84 -19.62 1.88
N ASP A 142 15.56 -19.47 1.51
CA ASP A 142 14.93 -18.19 1.19
C ASP A 142 13.42 -18.20 1.46
N VAL A 143 12.83 -17.01 1.56
CA VAL A 143 11.39 -16.78 1.62
C VAL A 143 11.06 -15.71 0.59
N VAL A 144 10.24 -16.07 -0.40
CA VAL A 144 9.89 -15.18 -1.51
C VAL A 144 8.42 -14.77 -1.40
N HIS A 145 8.16 -13.47 -1.40
CA HIS A 145 6.81 -12.91 -1.51
C HIS A 145 6.62 -12.32 -2.91
N LYS A 146 5.55 -12.72 -3.59
CA LYS A 146 5.19 -12.28 -4.95
C LYS A 146 3.78 -11.70 -4.97
#